data_AF-G2R7C7-F1
#
_entry.id   AF-G2R7C7-F1
#
_cell.length_a   1.000
_cell.length_b   1.000
_cell.length_c   1.000
_cell.angle_alpha   90.00
_cell.angle_beta   90.00
_cell.angle_gamma   90.00
#
_symmetry.space_group_name_H-M   'P 1'
#
loop_
_entity.id
_entity.type
_entity.pdbx_description
1 polymer ?
#
loop_
_entity_poly.entity_id
_entity_poly.type
_entity_poly.pdbx_seq_one_letter_code
_entity_poly.pdbx_strand_id
1 'polypeptide(L)'
;MTIQQPLDKGAAAADLQNSAAVAAPAATTSNGLPLPARKEPPPEKPSDVRRRSYIILSFWLIVLCLGLPIWWKTTTIYRADLPLQEMLDWADGKACRPVFPLRISIQANALQEQEAQNLLRLTQHALDDLNDFSGHHLRLQLAPPAASENRDHDHDSVLTIRLLPGETTTASFDPHAPVLDITYPPNTLPSPTSSSSSLATYVAGQLRSTFAEEQATISYLLSTNSIPSEHRPQGLSPDVADSLSKRTTRSLKYAPTYHLTFSLFTSGPLPSSWDIEDAIHQYMKPVLDVLSPIHNFTIDTQVQLYATPGVQNQVLNKEDLSSFINAAEWPLSPSIGGAPTINFVVFAGNQTIAVPPTQDSADSSGTAPAPHSWLIPQWGTVYLLSLPSDTAHLSSEALKQPLLTFTSHLLSLTGMPQSGSLPLRLSTLARIRSADLLLRASSTLGSLARLALALPSISIPSSVADGVSKTMAHLRLACETLGRPEGLAHARVAEAEAERAFFEKSMVGQLYFPDEHKIAVYLPLLGPVAVPLVMGLLNELKAWRKRRREAAEVAQGKKKE
;
A
#
# COMPACT_ATOMS: atom_id res chain seq x y z
N MET A 1 45.16 -8.28 -11.21
CA MET A 1 46.30 -8.68 -10.38
C MET A 1 46.07 -10.11 -9.94
N THR A 2 46.76 -11.02 -10.63
CA THR A 2 46.84 -12.46 -10.38
C THR A 2 47.51 -12.72 -9.02
N ILE A 3 47.12 -13.72 -8.24
CA ILE A 3 47.80 -15.03 -8.12
C ILE A 3 46.88 -15.89 -7.19
N GLN A 4 46.22 -16.96 -7.68
CA GLN A 4 46.69 -18.34 -7.83
C GLN A 4 46.40 -19.23 -6.59
N GLN A 5 45.28 -19.95 -6.68
CA GLN A 5 45.03 -21.30 -6.14
C GLN A 5 46.02 -22.33 -6.78
N PRO A 6 46.14 -23.62 -6.38
CA PRO A 6 45.05 -24.48 -5.85
C PRO A 6 45.42 -25.69 -4.91
N LEU A 7 44.35 -26.42 -4.46
CA LEU A 7 44.16 -27.90 -4.39
C LEU A 7 45.11 -28.75 -3.49
N ASP A 8 44.70 -29.81 -2.78
CA ASP A 8 43.46 -30.57 -2.62
C ASP A 8 43.67 -31.62 -1.48
N LYS A 9 42.56 -32.18 -0.98
CA LYS A 9 42.38 -33.54 -0.40
C LYS A 9 43.02 -33.98 0.91
N GLY A 10 42.16 -34.56 1.77
CA GLY A 10 42.51 -35.75 2.55
C GLY A 10 41.74 -35.91 3.86
N ALA A 11 40.82 -36.87 3.90
CA ALA A 11 39.88 -37.13 4.98
C ALA A 11 40.44 -37.94 6.18
N ALA A 12 39.61 -37.95 7.23
CA ALA A 12 39.33 -39.07 8.16
C ALA A 12 40.12 -39.23 9.49
N ALA A 13 39.36 -39.01 10.57
CA ALA A 13 39.02 -39.95 11.65
C ALA A 13 40.05 -40.46 12.70
N ALA A 14 39.55 -40.42 13.95
CA ALA A 14 39.66 -41.39 15.06
C ALA A 14 40.94 -41.46 15.92
N ASP A 15 40.78 -41.01 17.17
CA ASP A 15 40.95 -41.74 18.45
C ASP A 15 41.94 -42.92 18.54
N LEU A 16 42.92 -42.82 19.46
CA LEU A 16 43.18 -43.71 20.63
C LEU A 16 44.66 -43.71 21.09
N GLN A 17 44.83 -43.45 22.39
CA GLN A 17 45.78 -44.03 23.37
C GLN A 17 47.12 -44.64 22.91
N ASN A 18 48.25 -44.17 23.50
CA ASN A 18 49.02 -44.88 24.54
C ASN A 18 50.33 -44.10 24.87
N SER A 19 50.56 -43.76 26.14
CA SER A 19 51.47 -44.44 27.09
C SER A 19 52.96 -44.42 26.73
N ALA A 20 53.76 -43.73 27.56
CA ALA A 20 55.06 -44.23 28.04
C ALA A 20 55.55 -43.44 29.26
N ALA A 21 55.79 -44.19 30.33
CA ALA A 21 56.32 -43.76 31.61
C ALA A 21 57.83 -43.48 31.56
N VAL A 22 58.33 -42.63 32.48
CA VAL A 22 59.73 -42.66 32.92
C VAL A 22 59.78 -42.55 34.45
N ALA A 23 60.62 -43.41 35.01
CA ALA A 23 60.69 -43.86 36.38
C ALA A 23 61.37 -42.90 37.37
N ALA A 24 61.05 -43.15 38.65
CA ALA A 24 61.65 -42.55 39.84
C ALA A 24 63.10 -43.00 40.10
N PRO A 25 63.75 -42.41 41.11
CA PRO A 25 64.43 -43.25 42.09
C PRO A 25 64.09 -42.92 43.56
N ALA A 26 63.87 -44.02 44.29
CA ALA A 26 64.24 -44.37 45.66
C ALA A 26 64.09 -43.35 46.81
N ALA A 27 63.18 -43.70 47.72
CA ALA A 27 63.07 -43.18 49.08
C ALA A 27 64.14 -43.79 50.00
N THR A 28 64.74 -42.96 50.86
CA THR A 28 65.41 -43.36 52.10
C THR A 28 64.79 -42.62 53.27
N THR A 29 64.49 -43.38 54.32
CA THR A 29 63.86 -42.99 55.58
C THR A 29 64.68 -41.99 56.39
N SER A 30 64.04 -40.93 56.91
CA SER A 30 64.49 -40.28 58.15
C SER A 30 63.31 -39.67 58.91
N ASN A 31 63.39 -39.81 60.23
CA ASN A 31 62.37 -39.49 61.23
C ASN A 31 62.13 -37.98 61.42
N GLY A 32 60.87 -37.63 61.67
CA GLY A 32 60.41 -36.73 62.73
C GLY A 32 60.92 -35.30 62.79
N LEU A 33 60.03 -34.35 62.45
CA LEU A 33 59.83 -33.04 63.12
C LEU A 33 58.50 -32.43 62.62
N PRO A 34 57.57 -31.97 63.49
CA PRO A 34 56.32 -31.36 63.04
C PRO A 34 56.53 -29.91 62.58
N LEU A 35 56.07 -29.59 61.36
CA LEU A 35 56.00 -28.23 60.82
C LEU A 35 54.86 -27.43 61.53
N PRO A 36 55.05 -26.12 61.76
CA PRO A 36 54.19 -25.33 62.66
C PRO A 36 52.81 -25.05 62.08
N ALA A 37 51.81 -25.08 62.96
CA ALA A 37 50.43 -24.71 62.68
C ALA A 37 50.33 -23.29 62.11
N ARG A 38 49.59 -23.17 61.01
CA ARG A 38 49.23 -21.91 60.35
C ARG A 38 48.46 -21.03 61.36
N LYS A 39 49.07 -19.95 61.83
CA LYS A 39 48.42 -18.93 62.69
C LYS A 39 47.16 -18.42 61.98
N GLU A 40 46.00 -18.73 62.54
CA GLU A 40 44.75 -18.06 62.17
C GLU A 40 44.81 -16.60 62.66
N PRO A 41 44.30 -15.63 61.87
CA PRO A 41 44.30 -14.23 62.29
C PRO A 41 43.39 -14.02 63.52
N PRO A 42 43.68 -13.01 64.36
CA PRO A 42 42.95 -12.75 65.60
C PRO A 42 41.46 -12.45 65.35
N PRO A 43 40.56 -12.80 66.30
CA PRO A 43 39.13 -12.62 66.15
C PRO A 43 38.77 -11.14 65.98
N GLU A 44 37.98 -10.84 64.93
CA GLU A 44 37.52 -9.49 64.59
C GLU A 44 36.67 -8.88 65.73
N LYS A 45 36.83 -7.58 65.99
CA LYS A 45 36.04 -6.85 66.99
C LYS A 45 34.58 -6.72 66.52
N PRO A 46 33.58 -6.83 67.42
CA PRO A 46 32.16 -6.79 67.06
C PRO A 46 31.70 -5.44 66.47
N SER A 47 32.42 -4.35 66.76
CA SER A 47 32.21 -3.03 66.15
C SER A 47 32.52 -3.02 64.65
N ASP A 48 33.58 -3.71 64.25
CA ASP A 48 34.08 -3.71 62.88
C ASP A 48 33.18 -4.58 61.98
N VAL A 49 32.64 -5.65 62.55
CA VAL A 49 31.61 -6.50 61.93
C VAL A 49 30.32 -5.72 61.67
N ARG A 50 29.83 -4.95 62.65
CA ARG A 50 28.65 -4.08 62.45
C ARG A 50 28.90 -3.03 61.39
N ARG A 51 30.06 -2.36 61.42
CA ARG A 51 30.44 -1.36 60.41
C ARG A 51 30.51 -1.95 59.01
N ARG A 52 31.09 -3.15 58.84
CA ARG A 52 31.12 -3.89 57.58
C ARG A 52 29.71 -4.21 57.08
N SER A 53 28.82 -4.67 57.96
CA SER A 53 27.43 -4.96 57.58
C SER A 53 26.67 -3.70 57.12
N TYR A 54 26.88 -2.55 57.78
CA TYR A 54 26.29 -1.27 57.36
C TYR A 54 26.85 -0.77 56.03
N ILE A 55 28.15 -0.95 55.76
CA ILE A 55 28.78 -0.58 54.48
C ILE A 55 28.23 -1.45 53.34
N ILE A 56 28.14 -2.76 53.54
CA ILE A 56 27.58 -3.68 52.53
C ILE A 56 26.12 -3.32 52.27
N LEU A 57 25.33 -3.07 53.33
CA LEU A 57 23.94 -2.70 53.21
C LEU A 57 23.76 -1.34 52.51
N SER A 58 24.59 -0.34 52.80
CA SER A 58 24.54 0.96 52.12
C SER A 58 24.87 0.84 50.63
N PHE A 59 25.85 0.01 50.26
CA PHE A 59 26.16 -0.25 48.85
C PHE A 59 24.99 -0.91 48.12
N TRP A 60 24.36 -1.94 48.71
CA TRP A 60 23.20 -2.60 48.12
C TRP A 60 21.97 -1.69 48.05
N LEU A 61 21.78 -0.83 49.04
CA LEU A 61 20.72 0.18 49.02
C LEU A 61 20.92 1.18 47.87
N ILE A 62 22.15 1.63 47.62
CA ILE A 62 22.45 2.50 46.47
C ILE A 62 22.24 1.75 45.15
N VAL A 63 22.73 0.51 45.03
CA VAL A 63 22.56 -0.30 43.82
C VAL A 63 21.08 -0.56 43.51
N LEU A 64 20.27 -0.87 44.52
CA LEU A 64 18.84 -1.17 44.35
C LEU A 64 17.99 0.09 44.13
N CYS A 65 18.22 1.15 44.91
CA CYS A 65 17.38 2.36 44.87
C CYS A 65 17.80 3.39 43.81
N LEU A 66 19.07 3.40 43.41
CA LEU A 66 19.61 4.37 42.43
C LEU A 66 20.19 3.65 41.21
N GLY A 67 21.05 2.65 41.40
CA GLY A 67 21.76 1.98 40.31
C GLY A 67 20.83 1.29 39.32
N LEU A 68 19.99 0.37 39.80
CA LEU A 68 19.03 -0.38 38.99
C LEU A 68 17.99 0.50 38.27
N PRO A 69 17.31 1.48 38.91
CA PRO A 69 16.34 2.31 38.21
C PRO A 69 16.99 3.25 37.18
N ILE A 70 18.18 3.79 37.46
CA ILE A 70 18.92 4.62 36.49
C ILE A 70 19.36 3.74 35.32
N TRP A 71 19.93 2.56 35.59
CA TRP A 71 20.35 1.62 34.56
C TRP A 71 19.16 1.18 33.70
N TRP A 72 18.03 0.82 34.30
CA TRP A 72 16.83 0.44 33.57
C TRP A 72 16.36 1.59 32.67
N LYS A 73 16.21 2.79 33.21
CA LYS A 73 15.75 3.97 32.45
C LYS A 73 16.71 4.38 31.33
N THR A 74 18.01 4.17 31.50
CA THR A 74 19.03 4.56 30.50
C THR A 74 19.28 3.47 29.46
N THR A 75 18.90 2.21 29.72
CA THR A 75 19.07 1.08 28.79
C THR A 75 17.79 0.67 28.08
N THR A 76 16.62 1.13 28.53
CA THR A 76 15.35 0.98 27.81
C THR A 76 15.31 1.86 26.57
N ILE A 77 14.96 1.26 25.45
CA ILE A 77 14.70 1.98 24.19
C ILE A 77 13.36 2.72 24.33
N TYR A 78 13.31 3.98 23.92
CA TYR A 78 12.05 4.72 23.89
C TYR A 78 11.06 4.06 22.93
N ARG A 79 9.84 3.82 23.42
CA ARG A 79 8.77 3.20 22.67
C ARG A 79 7.47 3.93 22.97
N ALA A 80 6.88 4.58 21.96
CA ALA A 80 5.57 5.18 22.07
C ALA A 80 4.47 4.10 22.13
N ASP A 81 3.44 4.36 22.92
CA ASP A 81 2.25 3.50 22.99
C ASP A 81 1.40 3.68 21.74
N LEU A 82 1.03 2.56 21.11
CA LEU A 82 0.19 2.52 19.92
C LEU A 82 -1.17 1.88 20.25
N PRO A 83 -2.28 2.35 19.64
CA PRO A 83 -3.60 1.74 19.79
C PRO A 83 -3.71 0.46 18.95
N LEU A 84 -2.96 -0.58 19.33
CA LEU A 84 -2.78 -1.82 18.53
C LEU A 84 -4.10 -2.52 18.19
N GLN A 85 -5.06 -2.54 19.13
CA GLN A 85 -6.36 -3.17 18.90
C GLN A 85 -7.15 -2.43 17.82
N GLU A 86 -7.23 -1.10 17.89
CA GLU A 86 -7.93 -0.31 16.88
C GLU A 86 -7.25 -0.44 15.51
N MET A 87 -5.91 -0.46 15.45
CA MET A 87 -5.17 -0.66 14.20
C MET A 87 -5.50 -2.02 13.56
N LEU A 88 -5.61 -3.08 14.36
CA LEU A 88 -6.03 -4.40 13.88
C LEU A 88 -7.50 -4.42 13.46
N ASP A 89 -8.39 -3.74 14.19
CA ASP A 89 -9.81 -3.64 13.85
C ASP A 89 -10.03 -2.88 12.52
N TRP A 90 -9.19 -1.89 12.19
CA TRP A 90 -9.15 -1.28 10.87
C TRP A 90 -8.69 -2.26 9.79
N ALA A 91 -7.59 -2.98 10.03
CA ALA A 91 -7.04 -3.94 9.08
C ALA A 91 -7.95 -5.15 8.81
N ASP A 92 -8.73 -5.58 9.81
CA ASP A 92 -9.70 -6.67 9.70
C ASP A 92 -11.04 -6.23 9.08
N GLY A 93 -11.21 -4.93 8.78
CA GLY A 93 -12.47 -4.37 8.25
C GLY A 93 -13.62 -4.31 9.26
N LYS A 94 -13.32 -4.36 10.57
CA LYS A 94 -14.31 -4.22 11.65
C LYS A 94 -14.66 -2.76 11.92
N ALA A 95 -13.68 -1.86 11.80
CA ALA A 95 -13.85 -0.43 12.10
C ALA A 95 -14.64 0.33 11.02
N CYS A 96 -14.49 -0.06 9.76
CA CYS A 96 -15.20 0.54 8.63
C CYS A 96 -15.60 -0.54 7.64
N ARG A 97 -16.88 -0.59 7.30
CA ARG A 97 -17.38 -1.34 6.15
C ARG A 97 -17.63 -0.33 5.04
N PRO A 98 -16.84 -0.32 3.96
CA PRO A 98 -17.01 0.66 2.90
C PRO A 98 -18.33 0.44 2.19
N VAL A 99 -19.29 1.33 2.45
CA VAL A 99 -20.57 1.41 1.74
C VAL A 99 -20.56 2.68 0.92
N PHE A 100 -20.91 2.58 -0.37
CA PHE A 100 -20.98 3.73 -1.28
C PHE A 100 -22.44 4.09 -1.49
N PRO A 101 -23.03 5.00 -0.68
CA PRO A 101 -24.39 5.45 -0.91
C PRO A 101 -24.41 6.38 -2.14
N LEU A 102 -24.73 5.83 -3.31
CA LEU A 102 -24.89 6.64 -4.50
C LEU A 102 -26.33 7.13 -4.59
N ARG A 103 -26.52 8.45 -4.57
CA ARG A 103 -27.82 9.07 -4.81
C ARG A 103 -27.96 9.37 -6.29
N ILE A 104 -29.04 8.92 -6.89
CA ILE A 104 -29.37 9.15 -8.29
C ILE A 104 -30.68 9.95 -8.33
N SER A 105 -30.66 11.08 -9.03
CA SER A 105 -31.85 11.93 -9.16
C SER A 105 -32.62 11.56 -10.42
N ILE A 106 -33.95 11.54 -10.36
CA ILE A 106 -34.84 11.30 -11.50
C ILE A 106 -35.61 12.59 -11.79
N GLN A 107 -35.36 13.17 -12.97
CA GLN A 107 -36.08 14.31 -13.52
C GLN A 107 -37.22 13.80 -14.40
N ALA A 108 -38.45 13.96 -13.90
CA ALA A 108 -39.68 13.47 -14.53
C ALA A 108 -40.64 14.63 -14.86
N ASN A 109 -40.14 15.68 -15.51
CA ASN A 109 -40.89 16.93 -15.71
C ASN A 109 -42.20 16.78 -16.52
N ALA A 110 -42.30 15.73 -17.34
CA ALA A 110 -43.48 15.44 -18.16
C ALA A 110 -44.55 14.61 -17.43
N LEU A 111 -44.27 14.12 -16.21
CA LEU A 111 -45.12 13.22 -15.44
C LEU A 111 -45.80 13.94 -14.28
N GLN A 112 -46.96 13.45 -13.85
CA GLN A 112 -47.55 13.90 -12.59
C GLN A 112 -46.71 13.39 -11.41
N GLU A 113 -46.68 14.15 -10.32
CA GLU A 113 -45.84 13.84 -9.15
C GLU A 113 -46.14 12.45 -8.55
N GLN A 114 -47.41 12.04 -8.54
CA GLN A 114 -47.84 10.72 -8.06
C GLN A 114 -47.33 9.58 -8.95
N GLU A 115 -47.36 9.78 -10.27
CA GLU A 115 -46.87 8.80 -11.26
C GLU A 115 -45.34 8.67 -11.16
N ALA A 116 -44.65 9.80 -11.02
CA ALA A 116 -43.20 9.85 -10.83
C ALA A 116 -42.76 9.16 -9.53
N GLN A 117 -43.48 9.36 -8.43
CA GLN A 117 -43.23 8.66 -7.16
C GLN A 117 -43.48 7.16 -7.28
N ASN A 118 -44.54 6.72 -7.96
CA ASN A 118 -44.78 5.29 -8.17
C ASN A 118 -43.69 4.66 -9.05
N LEU A 119 -43.27 5.34 -10.13
CA LEU A 119 -42.17 4.90 -10.98
C LEU A 119 -40.86 4.79 -10.18
N LEU A 120 -40.56 5.77 -9.32
CA LEU A 120 -39.38 5.76 -8.46
C LEU A 120 -39.40 4.55 -7.52
N ARG A 121 -40.54 4.29 -6.86
CA ARG A 121 -40.71 3.14 -5.95
C ARG A 121 -40.52 1.80 -6.69
N LEU A 122 -41.15 1.65 -7.85
CA LEU A 122 -41.03 0.43 -8.68
C LEU A 122 -39.60 0.24 -9.20
N THR A 123 -38.93 1.32 -9.59
CA THR A 123 -37.53 1.27 -10.05
C THR A 123 -36.58 0.92 -8.91
N GLN A 124 -36.80 1.47 -7.71
CA GLN A 124 -36.01 1.11 -6.53
C GLN A 124 -36.21 -0.37 -6.16
N HIS A 125 -37.44 -0.89 -6.18
CA HIS A 125 -37.71 -2.30 -5.94
C HIS A 125 -37.02 -3.20 -6.96
N ALA A 126 -37.14 -2.87 -8.26
CA ALA A 126 -36.47 -3.61 -9.31
C ALA A 126 -34.94 -3.56 -9.18
N LEU A 127 -34.38 -2.47 -8.65
CA LEU A 127 -32.94 -2.33 -8.44
C LEU A 127 -32.46 -3.13 -7.23
N ASP A 128 -33.22 -3.12 -6.14
CA ASP A 128 -32.94 -3.90 -4.93
C ASP A 128 -33.03 -5.41 -5.23
N ASP A 129 -34.00 -5.85 -6.05
CA ASP A 129 -34.12 -7.25 -6.50
C ASP A 129 -32.93 -7.73 -7.34
N LEU A 130 -32.30 -6.81 -8.09
CA LEU A 130 -31.16 -7.10 -8.97
C LEU A 130 -29.80 -6.92 -8.29
N ASN A 131 -29.76 -6.42 -7.05
CA ASN A 131 -28.52 -6.06 -6.38
C ASN A 131 -28.01 -7.19 -5.46
N ASP A 132 -26.99 -7.90 -5.93
CA ASP A 132 -26.33 -8.95 -5.14
C ASP A 132 -25.27 -8.39 -4.15
N PHE A 133 -24.88 -7.11 -4.26
CA PHE A 133 -23.78 -6.54 -3.48
C PHE A 133 -24.23 -5.43 -2.51
N SER A 134 -24.27 -5.77 -1.22
CA SER A 134 -24.70 -4.87 -0.14
C SER A 134 -23.77 -3.66 0.11
N GLY A 135 -22.55 -3.64 -0.43
CA GLY A 135 -21.64 -2.49 -0.33
C GLY A 135 -21.95 -1.35 -1.31
N HIS A 136 -22.79 -1.60 -2.33
CA HIS A 136 -23.09 -0.64 -3.39
C HIS A 136 -24.61 -0.50 -3.54
N HIS A 137 -25.20 0.40 -2.76
CA HIS A 137 -26.63 0.67 -2.82
C HIS A 137 -26.88 1.96 -3.59
N LEU A 138 -27.58 1.82 -4.72
CA LEU A 138 -28.10 2.93 -5.49
C LEU A 138 -29.42 3.38 -4.87
N ARG A 139 -29.52 4.64 -4.46
CA ARG A 139 -30.71 5.24 -3.87
C ARG A 139 -31.29 6.27 -4.83
N LEU A 140 -32.52 6.01 -5.28
CA LEU A 140 -33.23 6.89 -6.20
C LEU A 140 -33.94 8.01 -5.42
N GLN A 141 -33.88 9.24 -5.94
CA GLN A 141 -34.59 10.41 -5.41
C GLN A 141 -35.25 11.15 -6.57
N LEU A 142 -36.41 11.77 -6.32
CA LEU A 142 -37.05 12.60 -7.32
C LEU A 142 -36.39 13.99 -7.32
N ALA A 143 -36.03 14.50 -8.49
CA ALA A 143 -35.48 15.84 -8.59
C ALA A 143 -36.59 16.88 -8.31
N PRO A 144 -36.28 17.98 -7.61
CA PRO A 144 -37.25 19.05 -7.40
C PRO A 144 -37.65 19.68 -8.76
N PRO A 145 -38.91 20.14 -8.90
CA PRO A 145 -39.38 20.76 -10.14
C PRO A 145 -38.55 22.01 -10.48
N ALA A 146 -38.31 22.24 -11.77
CA ALA A 146 -37.36 23.22 -12.33
C ALA A 146 -37.50 24.69 -11.83
N ALA A 147 -38.53 25.03 -11.06
CA ALA A 147 -38.75 26.36 -10.48
C ALA A 147 -37.94 26.65 -9.20
N SER A 148 -37.29 25.65 -8.60
CA SER A 148 -36.43 25.83 -7.42
C SER A 148 -34.96 25.56 -7.76
N GLU A 149 -34.34 26.46 -8.53
CA GLU A 149 -32.89 26.50 -8.76
C GLU A 149 -32.14 26.95 -7.49
N ASN A 150 -32.23 26.19 -6.39
CA ASN A 150 -31.21 26.28 -5.34
C ASN A 150 -30.08 25.32 -5.72
N ARG A 151 -29.03 25.89 -6.33
CA ARG A 151 -27.83 25.20 -6.84
C ARG A 151 -27.07 24.37 -5.79
N ASP A 152 -27.37 24.51 -4.50
CA ASP A 152 -26.69 23.78 -3.43
C ASP A 152 -27.13 22.31 -3.29
N HIS A 153 -28.30 21.92 -3.81
CA HIS A 153 -28.79 20.53 -3.71
C HIS A 153 -28.33 19.60 -4.85
N ASP A 154 -27.72 20.14 -5.92
CA ASP A 154 -27.26 19.36 -7.08
C ASP A 154 -25.96 18.59 -6.81
N HIS A 155 -25.20 18.99 -5.77
CA HIS A 155 -23.88 18.43 -5.45
C HIS A 155 -23.90 17.05 -4.78
N ASP A 156 -25.06 16.57 -4.31
CA ASP A 156 -25.16 15.28 -3.62
C ASP A 156 -25.63 14.14 -4.55
N SER A 157 -25.95 14.42 -5.82
CA SER A 157 -26.38 13.41 -6.80
C SER A 157 -25.24 13.02 -7.76
N VAL A 158 -25.07 11.72 -7.99
CA VAL A 158 -23.98 11.17 -8.81
C VAL A 158 -24.36 11.08 -10.29
N LEU A 159 -25.64 10.87 -10.56
CA LEU A 159 -26.23 10.73 -11.88
C LEU A 159 -27.64 11.30 -11.86
N THR A 160 -27.98 12.06 -12.88
CA THR A 160 -29.32 12.59 -13.09
C THR A 160 -29.96 11.89 -14.27
N ILE A 161 -31.12 11.26 -14.08
CA ILE A 161 -31.87 10.60 -15.14
C ILE A 161 -32.95 11.55 -15.63
N ARG A 162 -32.92 11.92 -16.92
CA ARG A 162 -33.97 12.75 -17.52
C ARG A 162 -34.93 11.88 -18.32
N LEU A 163 -36.18 11.84 -17.90
CA LEU A 163 -37.24 11.11 -18.58
C LEU A 163 -37.91 12.01 -19.61
N LEU A 164 -37.77 11.66 -20.88
CA LEU A 164 -38.34 12.40 -22.01
C LEU A 164 -39.40 11.57 -22.74
N PRO A 165 -40.56 12.13 -23.10
CA PRO A 165 -41.53 11.42 -23.92
C PRO A 165 -40.97 11.21 -25.34
N GLY A 166 -41.11 10.00 -25.90
CA GLY A 166 -40.62 9.62 -27.23
C GLY A 166 -41.39 8.44 -27.83
N GLU A 167 -41.00 7.95 -29.00
CA GLU A 167 -41.68 6.82 -29.66
C GLU A 167 -41.16 5.45 -29.21
N THR A 168 -39.90 5.37 -28.77
CA THR A 168 -39.22 4.14 -28.36
C THR A 168 -38.48 4.34 -27.05
N THR A 169 -38.21 3.25 -26.31
CA THR A 169 -37.38 3.29 -25.10
C THR A 169 -35.91 3.25 -25.47
N THR A 170 -35.24 4.40 -25.50
CA THR A 170 -33.79 4.49 -25.74
C THR A 170 -33.11 5.23 -24.59
N ALA A 171 -31.84 4.91 -24.36
CA ALA A 171 -31.01 5.53 -23.33
C ALA A 171 -29.74 6.11 -23.99
N SER A 172 -29.44 7.38 -23.72
CA SER A 172 -28.24 8.07 -24.20
C SER A 172 -27.65 8.91 -23.09
N PHE A 173 -26.32 8.88 -22.95
CA PHE A 173 -25.62 9.76 -22.01
C PHE A 173 -25.38 11.13 -22.63
N ASP A 174 -25.48 12.18 -21.82
CA ASP A 174 -25.01 13.50 -22.19
C ASP A 174 -23.45 13.49 -22.26
N PRO A 175 -22.83 14.08 -23.30
CA PRO A 175 -21.37 14.07 -23.43
C PRO A 175 -20.63 14.87 -22.35
N HIS A 176 -21.27 15.90 -21.78
CA HIS A 176 -20.65 16.92 -20.95
C HIS A 176 -21.12 16.92 -19.49
N ALA A 177 -22.28 16.32 -19.21
CA ALA A 177 -22.85 16.24 -17.87
C ALA A 177 -23.05 14.77 -17.41
N PRO A 178 -23.11 14.50 -16.10
CA PRO A 178 -23.53 13.20 -15.57
C PRO A 178 -25.06 13.05 -15.68
N VAL A 179 -25.59 13.13 -16.91
CA VAL A 179 -27.02 13.03 -17.21
C VAL A 179 -27.25 11.84 -18.14
N LEU A 180 -28.24 11.02 -17.80
CA LEU A 180 -28.73 9.91 -18.62
C LEU A 180 -30.12 10.27 -19.14
N ASP A 181 -30.22 10.55 -20.44
CA ASP A 181 -31.49 10.82 -21.10
C ASP A 181 -32.15 9.48 -21.47
N ILE A 182 -33.35 9.25 -20.96
CA ILE A 182 -34.16 8.06 -21.26
C ILE A 182 -35.45 8.53 -21.92
N THR A 183 -35.65 8.10 -23.15
CA THR A 183 -36.92 8.30 -23.86
C THR A 183 -37.89 7.18 -23.52
N TYR A 184 -39.18 7.49 -23.44
CA TYR A 184 -40.21 6.48 -23.19
C TYR A 184 -41.48 6.73 -24.00
N PRO A 185 -42.12 5.67 -24.52
CA PRO A 185 -43.44 5.80 -25.13
C PRO A 185 -44.52 5.96 -24.05
N PRO A 186 -45.54 6.81 -24.29
CA PRO A 186 -46.56 7.13 -23.29
C PRO A 186 -47.33 5.88 -22.79
N ASN A 187 -47.39 4.83 -23.60
CA ASN A 187 -48.05 3.56 -23.26
C ASN A 187 -47.31 2.72 -22.20
N THR A 188 -46.08 3.09 -21.83
CA THR A 188 -45.25 2.35 -20.85
C THR A 188 -45.33 2.90 -19.44
N LEU A 189 -46.14 3.94 -19.23
CA LEU A 189 -46.34 4.52 -17.92
C LEU A 189 -47.08 3.56 -16.99
N PRO A 190 -46.57 3.32 -15.77
CA PRO A 190 -47.21 2.43 -14.83
C PRO A 190 -48.53 3.03 -14.34
N SER A 191 -49.59 2.22 -14.34
CA SER A 191 -50.79 2.56 -13.59
C SER A 191 -50.49 2.57 -12.08
N PRO A 192 -51.21 3.36 -11.26
CA PRO A 192 -50.92 3.51 -9.83
C PRO A 192 -51.05 2.20 -9.04
N THR A 193 -51.72 1.19 -9.59
CA THR A 193 -51.95 -0.12 -8.94
C THR A 193 -50.98 -1.22 -9.41
N SER A 194 -50.14 -0.95 -10.41
CA SER A 194 -49.22 -1.95 -10.95
C SER A 194 -48.07 -2.26 -9.98
N SER A 195 -47.78 -3.54 -9.80
CA SER A 195 -46.65 -4.03 -9.00
C SER A 195 -45.32 -4.05 -9.76
N SER A 196 -45.36 -3.88 -11.09
CA SER A 196 -44.17 -3.82 -11.94
C SER A 196 -44.39 -2.87 -13.13
N SER A 197 -43.29 -2.41 -13.72
CA SER A 197 -43.31 -1.53 -14.89
C SER A 197 -42.15 -1.91 -15.81
N SER A 198 -42.43 -2.04 -17.11
CA SER A 198 -41.39 -2.28 -18.11
C SER A 198 -40.37 -1.14 -18.16
N LEU A 199 -40.84 0.10 -18.01
CA LEU A 199 -39.97 1.28 -17.90
C LEU A 199 -39.10 1.21 -16.64
N ALA A 200 -39.67 0.87 -15.48
CA ALA A 200 -38.89 0.74 -14.23
C ALA A 200 -37.81 -0.35 -14.35
N THR A 201 -38.15 -1.51 -14.92
CA THR A 201 -37.19 -2.60 -15.13
C THR A 201 -36.10 -2.21 -16.13
N TYR A 202 -36.45 -1.47 -17.19
CA TYR A 202 -35.48 -0.95 -18.16
C TYR A 202 -34.51 0.05 -17.50
N VAL A 203 -35.03 1.02 -16.75
CA VAL A 203 -34.22 2.00 -16.01
C VAL A 203 -33.29 1.30 -15.01
N ALA A 204 -33.81 0.36 -14.22
CA ALA A 204 -33.01 -0.42 -13.28
C ALA A 204 -31.90 -1.22 -14.00
N GLY A 205 -32.21 -1.83 -15.15
CA GLY A 205 -31.24 -2.54 -15.98
C GLY A 205 -30.12 -1.64 -16.51
N GLN A 206 -30.46 -0.42 -16.96
CA GLN A 206 -29.47 0.56 -17.42
C GLN A 206 -28.60 1.10 -16.29
N LEU A 207 -29.17 1.34 -15.10
CA LEU A 207 -28.40 1.74 -13.93
C LEU A 207 -27.42 0.64 -13.52
N ARG A 208 -27.88 -0.62 -13.48
CA ARG A 208 -27.01 -1.75 -13.17
C ARG A 208 -25.87 -1.89 -14.19
N SER A 209 -26.14 -1.79 -15.49
CA SER A 209 -25.07 -1.89 -16.50
C SER A 209 -24.06 -0.75 -16.38
N THR A 210 -24.53 0.47 -16.07
CA THR A 210 -23.68 1.65 -15.90
C THR A 210 -22.71 1.52 -14.73
N PHE A 211 -23.18 0.99 -13.59
CA PHE A 211 -22.38 0.84 -12.37
C PHE A 211 -21.77 -0.56 -12.18
N ALA A 212 -22.03 -1.51 -13.09
CA ALA A 212 -21.52 -2.88 -13.01
C ALA A 212 -19.99 -2.93 -12.90
N GLU A 213 -19.29 -2.09 -13.68
CA GLU A 213 -17.83 -2.01 -13.68
C GLU A 213 -17.27 -1.53 -12.34
N GLU A 214 -17.93 -0.54 -11.73
CA GLU A 214 -17.58 -0.01 -10.41
C GLU A 214 -17.80 -1.07 -9.32
N GLN A 215 -18.99 -1.68 -9.30
CA GLN A 215 -19.36 -2.74 -8.36
C GLN A 215 -18.40 -3.93 -8.43
N ALA A 216 -18.06 -4.39 -9.65
CA ALA A 216 -17.16 -5.50 -9.86
C ALA A 216 -15.73 -5.18 -9.38
N THR A 217 -15.27 -3.95 -9.61
CA THR A 217 -13.94 -3.50 -9.16
C THR A 217 -13.86 -3.38 -7.64
N ILE A 218 -14.87 -2.75 -7.01
CA ILE A 218 -14.91 -2.57 -5.54
C ILE A 218 -15.02 -3.93 -4.83
N SER A 219 -15.89 -4.82 -5.31
CA SER A 219 -16.00 -6.18 -4.75
C SER A 219 -14.69 -6.96 -4.87
N TYR A 220 -13.97 -6.83 -5.98
CA TYR A 220 -12.63 -7.42 -6.15
C TYR A 220 -11.62 -6.85 -5.14
N LEU A 221 -11.57 -5.53 -4.96
CA LEU A 221 -10.68 -4.87 -4.00
C LEU A 221 -10.94 -5.32 -2.55
N LEU A 222 -12.21 -5.47 -2.17
CA LEU A 222 -12.60 -5.96 -0.85
C LEU A 222 -12.24 -7.43 -0.64
N SER A 223 -12.30 -8.24 -1.71
CA SER A 223 -11.96 -9.65 -1.64
C SER A 223 -10.46 -9.94 -1.54
N THR A 224 -9.62 -9.03 -2.06
CA THR A 224 -8.16 -9.21 -2.11
C THR A 224 -7.45 -8.64 -0.88
N ASN A 225 -7.96 -7.58 -0.27
CA ASN A 225 -7.28 -6.84 0.80
C ASN A 225 -7.68 -7.24 2.24
N SER A 226 -8.04 -8.50 2.48
CA SER A 226 -8.21 -9.09 3.83
C SER A 226 -9.52 -8.70 4.55
N ILE A 227 -10.63 -9.35 4.17
CA ILE A 227 -11.77 -9.55 5.07
C ILE A 227 -11.80 -11.05 5.42
N PRO A 228 -11.90 -11.45 6.70
CA PRO A 228 -12.04 -12.85 7.09
C PRO A 228 -13.20 -13.53 6.35
N SER A 229 -13.00 -14.80 6.00
CA SER A 229 -13.82 -15.62 5.09
C SER A 229 -15.33 -15.69 5.40
N GLU A 230 -15.76 -15.31 6.60
CA GLU A 230 -17.18 -15.32 7.00
C GLU A 230 -18.03 -14.23 6.33
N HIS A 231 -17.42 -13.17 5.79
CA HIS A 231 -18.14 -12.02 5.19
C HIS A 231 -17.70 -11.69 3.76
N ARG A 232 -17.02 -12.63 3.08
CA ARG A 232 -16.67 -12.47 1.67
C ARG A 232 -17.96 -12.31 0.87
N PRO A 233 -18.16 -11.23 0.10
CA PRO A 233 -19.31 -11.14 -0.78
C PRO A 233 -19.27 -12.36 -1.72
N GLN A 234 -20.25 -13.26 -1.60
CA GLN A 234 -20.56 -14.22 -2.64
C GLN A 234 -21.01 -13.40 -3.84
N GLY A 235 -20.23 -13.30 -4.92
CA GLY A 235 -20.70 -12.44 -6.01
C GLY A 235 -19.81 -12.24 -7.24
N LEU A 236 -18.57 -12.70 -7.26
CA LEU A 236 -17.77 -12.63 -8.48
C LEU A 236 -17.65 -14.02 -9.11
N SER A 237 -18.16 -14.15 -10.34
CA SER A 237 -17.85 -15.30 -11.18
C SER A 237 -16.34 -15.35 -11.45
N PRO A 238 -15.75 -16.55 -11.58
CA PRO A 238 -14.30 -16.69 -11.79
C PRO A 238 -13.82 -15.94 -13.04
N ASP A 239 -14.62 -15.92 -14.10
CA ASP A 239 -14.29 -15.21 -15.35
C ASP A 239 -14.18 -13.69 -15.16
N VAL A 240 -15.09 -13.10 -14.37
CA VAL A 240 -15.06 -11.66 -14.08
C VAL A 240 -13.86 -11.33 -13.20
N ALA A 241 -13.57 -12.15 -12.20
CA ALA A 241 -12.38 -12.00 -11.35
C ALA A 241 -11.08 -12.07 -12.17
N ASP A 242 -10.99 -12.97 -13.14
CA ASP A 242 -9.83 -13.09 -14.03
C ASP A 242 -9.68 -11.90 -14.99
N SER A 243 -10.79 -11.36 -15.48
CA SER A 243 -10.77 -10.15 -16.32
C SER A 243 -10.30 -8.93 -15.52
N LEU A 244 -10.75 -8.80 -14.26
CA LEU A 244 -10.37 -7.73 -13.35
C LEU A 244 -8.92 -7.87 -12.88
N SER A 245 -8.45 -9.10 -12.64
CA SER A 245 -7.05 -9.34 -12.25
C SER A 245 -6.09 -8.99 -13.39
N LYS A 246 -6.43 -9.33 -14.64
CA LYS A 246 -5.68 -8.90 -15.83
C LYS A 246 -5.68 -7.38 -15.96
N ARG A 247 -6.82 -6.73 -15.72
CA ARG A 247 -6.94 -5.27 -15.76
C ARG A 247 -6.13 -4.59 -14.67
N THR A 248 -6.23 -5.05 -13.42
CA THR A 248 -5.48 -4.45 -12.30
C THR A 248 -3.99 -4.59 -12.49
N THR A 249 -3.54 -5.69 -13.12
CA THR A 249 -2.14 -5.91 -13.48
C THR A 249 -1.70 -5.00 -14.63
N ARG A 250 -2.62 -4.61 -15.52
CA ARG A 250 -2.34 -3.69 -16.63
C ARG A 250 -2.30 -2.22 -16.19
N SER A 251 -3.16 -1.83 -15.25
CA SER A 251 -3.23 -0.47 -14.73
C SER A 251 -2.09 -0.16 -13.76
N LEU A 252 -1.72 1.11 -13.67
CA LEU A 252 -0.80 1.60 -12.66
C LEU A 252 -1.46 1.59 -11.28
N LYS A 253 -0.65 1.28 -10.27
CA LYS A 253 -1.03 1.53 -8.88
C LYS A 253 -1.30 3.03 -8.72
N TYR A 254 -2.30 3.36 -7.91
CA TYR A 254 -2.60 4.74 -7.59
C TYR A 254 -1.36 5.43 -7.02
N ALA A 255 -1.07 6.63 -7.53
CA ALA A 255 -0.16 7.59 -6.94
C ALA A 255 -0.80 8.99 -7.00
N PRO A 256 -0.53 9.86 -6.00
CA PRO A 256 -1.03 11.23 -6.02
C PRO A 256 -0.38 12.05 -7.13
N THR A 257 0.87 11.73 -7.49
CA THR A 257 1.66 12.38 -8.54
C THR A 257 2.13 11.33 -9.56
N TYR A 258 2.00 11.63 -10.85
CA TYR A 258 2.57 10.86 -11.95
C TYR A 258 3.51 11.74 -12.78
N HIS A 259 4.66 11.19 -13.15
CA HIS A 259 5.58 11.85 -14.07
C HIS A 259 5.33 11.34 -15.49
N LEU A 260 5.01 12.22 -16.42
CA LEU A 260 4.80 11.91 -17.83
C LEU A 260 6.04 12.30 -18.61
N THR A 261 6.69 11.33 -19.25
CA THR A 261 7.91 11.57 -20.04
C THR A 261 7.61 11.38 -21.52
N PHE A 262 7.69 12.45 -22.31
CA PHE A 262 7.50 12.41 -23.76
C PHE A 262 8.86 12.33 -24.46
N SER A 263 9.08 11.25 -25.20
CA SER A 263 10.36 10.96 -25.83
C SER A 263 10.21 10.84 -27.34
N LEU A 264 10.95 11.64 -28.10
CA LEU A 264 11.08 11.48 -29.55
C LEU A 264 12.36 10.68 -29.85
N PHE A 265 12.19 9.47 -30.37
CA PHE A 265 13.29 8.58 -30.74
C PHE A 265 13.38 8.43 -32.25
N THR A 266 14.57 8.58 -32.81
CA THR A 266 14.81 8.51 -34.25
C THR A 266 15.99 7.58 -34.52
N SER A 267 15.91 6.74 -35.55
CA SER A 267 17.03 5.87 -35.95
C SER A 267 18.19 6.64 -36.61
N GLY A 268 17.90 7.83 -37.14
CA GLY A 268 18.86 8.71 -37.80
C GLY A 268 18.93 10.11 -37.17
N PRO A 269 19.52 11.08 -37.87
CA PRO A 269 19.67 12.46 -37.40
C PRO A 269 18.36 13.29 -37.44
N LEU A 270 17.33 12.80 -38.14
CA LEU A 270 16.07 13.51 -38.36
C LEU A 270 14.89 12.65 -37.89
N PRO A 271 13.82 13.27 -37.38
CA PRO A 271 13.69 14.70 -37.01
C PRO A 271 14.49 15.07 -35.75
N SER A 272 15.06 16.27 -35.72
CA SER A 272 15.87 16.76 -34.59
C SER A 272 15.12 17.64 -33.60
N SER A 273 13.93 18.11 -33.97
CA SER A 273 13.10 18.99 -33.16
C SER A 273 11.62 18.76 -33.39
N TRP A 274 10.81 19.18 -32.42
CA TRP A 274 9.36 18.99 -32.42
C TRP A 274 8.66 20.06 -31.58
N ASP A 275 7.46 20.46 -32.00
CA ASP A 275 6.60 21.42 -31.28
C ASP A 275 5.72 20.70 -30.23
N ILE A 276 6.36 19.95 -29.33
CA ILE A 276 5.65 19.10 -28.36
C ILE A 276 4.92 19.90 -27.29
N GLU A 277 5.47 21.04 -26.86
CA GLU A 277 4.87 21.85 -25.80
C GLU A 277 3.51 22.43 -26.22
N ASP A 278 3.46 23.03 -27.41
CA ASP A 278 2.22 23.53 -28.01
C ASP A 278 1.22 22.40 -28.27
N ALA A 279 1.70 21.25 -28.76
CA ALA A 279 0.86 20.10 -29.02
C ALA A 279 0.24 19.51 -27.73
N ILE A 280 1.02 19.40 -26.65
CA ILE A 280 0.51 18.97 -25.33
C ILE A 280 -0.53 19.95 -24.83
N HIS A 281 -0.25 21.26 -24.93
CA HIS A 281 -1.18 22.31 -24.49
C HIS A 281 -2.52 22.23 -25.24
N GLN A 282 -2.49 21.93 -26.53
CA GLN A 282 -3.68 21.86 -27.37
C GLN A 282 -4.47 20.56 -27.21
N TYR A 283 -3.79 19.41 -27.18
CA TYR A 283 -4.44 18.10 -27.33
C TYR A 283 -4.57 17.29 -26.04
N MET A 284 -3.69 17.50 -25.06
CA MET A 284 -3.62 16.64 -23.87
C MET A 284 -3.95 17.38 -22.58
N LYS A 285 -3.57 18.66 -22.47
CA LYS A 285 -3.83 19.49 -21.29
C LYS A 285 -5.30 19.53 -20.85
N PRO A 286 -6.31 19.60 -21.74
CA PRO A 286 -7.71 19.55 -21.30
C PRO A 286 -8.06 18.30 -20.49
N VAL A 287 -7.48 17.14 -20.84
CA VAL A 287 -7.72 15.89 -20.11
C VAL A 287 -6.92 15.85 -18.81
N LEU A 288 -5.70 16.40 -18.79
CA LEU A 288 -4.89 16.52 -17.56
C LEU A 288 -5.56 17.42 -16.53
N ASP A 289 -6.11 18.57 -16.97
CA ASP A 289 -6.83 19.51 -16.10
C ASP A 289 -8.07 18.87 -15.48
N VAL A 290 -8.79 18.07 -16.26
CA VAL A 290 -9.95 17.29 -15.82
C VAL A 290 -9.57 16.22 -14.79
N LEU A 291 -8.40 15.60 -14.94
CA LEU A 291 -7.89 14.59 -14.00
C LEU A 291 -7.20 15.19 -12.77
N SER A 292 -6.91 16.50 -12.76
CA SER A 292 -6.22 17.20 -11.68
C SER A 292 -6.80 16.99 -10.27
N PRO A 293 -8.12 16.83 -10.06
CA PRO A 293 -8.65 16.54 -8.72
C PRO A 293 -8.24 15.15 -8.21
N ILE A 294 -7.95 14.22 -9.13
CA ILE A 294 -7.62 12.81 -8.85
C ILE A 294 -6.10 12.58 -8.84
N HIS A 295 -5.36 13.25 -9.72
CA HIS A 295 -3.92 13.06 -9.89
C HIS A 295 -3.24 14.37 -10.25
N ASN A 296 -2.03 14.59 -9.73
CA ASN A 296 -1.16 15.64 -10.19
C ASN A 296 -0.16 15.09 -11.23
N PHE A 297 0.12 15.86 -12.28
CA PHE A 297 0.98 15.45 -13.37
C PHE A 297 2.15 16.41 -13.54
N THR A 298 3.35 15.85 -13.63
CA THR A 298 4.58 16.54 -14.02
C THR A 298 4.97 16.05 -15.41
N ILE A 299 5.52 16.94 -16.24
CA ILE A 299 5.80 16.64 -17.64
C ILE A 299 7.28 16.91 -17.93
N ASP A 300 7.94 15.90 -18.47
CA ASP A 300 9.31 15.99 -18.98
C ASP A 300 9.32 15.64 -20.47
N THR A 301 10.15 16.33 -21.25
CA THR A 301 10.29 16.08 -22.70
C THR A 301 11.74 15.79 -23.04
N GLN A 302 11.95 14.87 -23.98
CA GLN A 302 13.28 14.52 -24.45
C GLN A 302 13.29 14.15 -25.93
N VAL A 303 14.44 14.39 -26.58
CA VAL A 303 14.71 14.01 -27.97
C VAL A 303 16.00 13.20 -27.99
N GLN A 304 15.94 11.97 -28.51
CA GLN A 304 17.10 11.10 -28.67
C GLN A 304 17.26 10.76 -30.15
N LEU A 305 18.39 11.23 -30.70
CA LEU A 305 18.83 10.89 -32.04
C LEU A 305 19.62 9.60 -32.04
N TYR A 306 19.65 8.92 -33.19
CA TYR A 306 20.38 7.66 -33.39
C TYR A 306 20.01 6.57 -32.37
N ALA A 307 18.73 6.52 -31.98
CA ALA A 307 18.18 5.50 -31.12
C ALA A 307 17.95 4.20 -31.91
N THR A 308 18.77 3.19 -31.64
CA THR A 308 18.60 1.84 -32.19
C THR A 308 17.54 1.07 -31.40
N PRO A 309 16.43 0.67 -32.02
CA PRO A 309 15.46 -0.20 -31.36
C PRO A 309 16.04 -1.60 -31.16
N GLY A 310 15.53 -2.33 -30.16
CA GLY A 310 15.99 -3.69 -29.86
C GLY A 310 15.66 -4.70 -30.97
N VAL A 311 14.61 -4.42 -31.75
CA VAL A 311 14.21 -5.18 -32.94
C VAL A 311 14.17 -4.26 -34.16
N GLN A 312 14.80 -4.70 -35.25
CA GLN A 312 14.93 -3.92 -36.50
C GLN A 312 14.05 -4.45 -37.64
N ASN A 313 13.11 -5.35 -37.35
CA ASN A 313 12.16 -5.84 -38.34
C ASN A 313 11.28 -4.69 -38.86
N GLN A 314 11.02 -4.64 -40.16
CA GLN A 314 10.12 -3.65 -40.75
C GLN A 314 8.65 -3.89 -40.37
N VAL A 315 8.29 -5.14 -40.11
CA VAL A 315 6.98 -5.53 -39.61
C VAL A 315 7.17 -6.18 -38.25
N LEU A 316 6.60 -5.57 -37.21
CA LEU A 316 6.69 -6.02 -35.83
C LEU A 316 5.57 -7.01 -35.52
N ASN A 317 5.93 -8.20 -35.04
CA ASN A 317 4.99 -9.17 -34.49
C ASN A 317 4.69 -8.86 -33.01
N LYS A 318 3.67 -9.51 -32.45
CA LYS A 318 3.29 -9.34 -31.03
C LYS A 318 4.44 -9.61 -30.05
N GLU A 319 5.31 -10.56 -30.37
CA GLU A 319 6.49 -10.92 -29.58
C GLU A 319 7.60 -9.85 -29.66
N ASP A 320 7.65 -9.10 -30.76
CA ASP A 320 8.64 -8.04 -30.99
C ASP A 320 8.30 -6.74 -30.25
N LEU A 321 7.04 -6.55 -29.82
CA LEU A 321 6.58 -5.28 -29.23
C LEU A 321 7.23 -4.98 -27.87
N SER A 322 7.48 -6.00 -27.06
CA SER A 322 8.17 -5.81 -25.77
C SER A 322 9.69 -5.70 -25.93
N SER A 323 10.27 -6.42 -26.89
CA SER A 323 11.71 -6.40 -27.18
C SER A 323 12.13 -5.18 -28.02
N PHE A 324 11.17 -4.46 -28.61
CA PHE A 324 11.41 -3.20 -29.30
C PHE A 324 12.09 -2.16 -28.41
N ILE A 325 11.72 -2.11 -27.13
CA ILE A 325 12.31 -1.19 -26.16
C ILE A 325 13.72 -1.64 -25.80
N ASN A 326 14.70 -0.86 -26.23
CA ASN A 326 16.08 -1.08 -25.86
C ASN A 326 16.41 -0.38 -24.53
N ALA A 327 15.99 -1.00 -23.41
CA ALA A 327 16.20 -0.43 -22.08
C ALA A 327 17.69 -0.28 -21.69
N ALA A 328 18.61 -0.94 -22.42
CA ALA A 328 20.05 -0.82 -22.17
C ALA A 328 20.66 0.43 -22.80
N GLU A 329 20.13 0.88 -23.95
CA GLU A 329 20.69 2.01 -24.72
C GLU A 329 19.85 3.28 -24.61
N TRP A 330 18.54 3.17 -24.33
CA TRP A 330 17.67 4.35 -24.25
C TRP A 330 17.76 4.98 -22.85
N PRO A 331 18.24 6.23 -22.74
CA PRO A 331 18.30 6.94 -21.46
C PRO A 331 16.90 7.41 -21.07
N LEU A 332 16.08 6.50 -20.55
CA LEU A 332 14.77 6.85 -20.01
C LEU A 332 14.98 7.67 -18.72
N SER A 333 14.33 8.82 -18.61
CA SER A 333 14.44 9.68 -17.44
C SER A 333 14.00 8.89 -16.18
N PRO A 334 14.86 8.77 -15.15
CA PRO A 334 14.50 8.04 -13.95
C PRO A 334 13.38 8.78 -13.19
N SER A 335 12.62 8.05 -12.37
CA SER A 335 11.58 8.64 -11.53
C SER A 335 12.18 9.68 -10.58
N ILE A 336 11.73 10.92 -10.72
CA ILE A 336 12.10 12.02 -9.82
C ILE A 336 11.19 11.96 -8.58
N GLY A 337 11.77 11.97 -7.38
CA GLY A 337 10.99 12.11 -6.14
C GLY A 337 10.12 10.90 -5.73
N GLY A 338 10.38 9.71 -6.27
CA GLY A 338 9.69 8.47 -5.87
C GLY A 338 8.30 8.26 -6.47
N ALA A 339 7.84 9.16 -7.34
CA ALA A 339 6.58 9.01 -8.04
C ALA A 339 6.73 8.16 -9.32
N PRO A 340 5.72 7.35 -9.68
CA PRO A 340 5.76 6.50 -10.87
C PRO A 340 5.83 7.32 -12.16
N THR A 341 6.68 6.87 -13.09
CA THR A 341 6.84 7.47 -14.43
C THR A 341 6.02 6.71 -15.47
N ILE A 342 5.39 7.45 -16.38
CA ILE A 342 4.68 6.95 -17.56
C ILE A 342 5.41 7.43 -18.79
N ASN A 343 5.89 6.49 -19.61
CA ASN A 343 6.70 6.80 -20.78
C ASN A 343 5.84 6.87 -22.04
N PHE A 344 5.86 8.00 -22.74
CA PHE A 344 5.24 8.19 -24.04
C PHE A 344 6.32 8.35 -25.09
N VAL A 345 6.51 7.32 -25.91
CA VAL A 345 7.57 7.30 -26.92
C VAL A 345 6.97 7.45 -28.31
N VAL A 346 7.42 8.46 -29.05
CA VAL A 346 7.21 8.57 -30.49
C VAL A 346 8.48 8.10 -31.17
N PHE A 347 8.40 6.98 -31.89
CA PHE A 347 9.49 6.47 -32.70
C PHE A 347 9.28 6.88 -34.16
N ALA A 348 10.15 7.72 -34.68
CA ALA A 348 10.17 8.12 -36.08
C ALA A 348 10.86 7.04 -36.92
N GLY A 349 10.08 6.29 -37.70
CA GLY A 349 10.61 5.17 -38.48
C GLY A 349 9.60 4.62 -39.50
N ASN A 350 10.09 3.73 -40.37
CA ASN A 350 9.28 3.08 -41.41
C ASN A 350 8.70 1.72 -40.98
N GLN A 351 8.71 1.43 -39.68
CA GLN A 351 8.22 0.17 -39.16
C GLN A 351 6.69 0.17 -39.06
N THR A 352 6.09 -1.00 -39.23
CA THR A 352 4.64 -1.23 -39.16
C THR A 352 4.34 -2.41 -38.25
N ILE A 353 3.14 -2.48 -37.68
CA ILE A 353 2.72 -3.60 -36.84
C ILE A 353 1.99 -4.63 -37.70
N ALA A 354 2.37 -5.92 -37.57
CA ALA A 354 1.65 -7.01 -38.21
C ALA A 354 0.21 -7.07 -37.68
N VAL A 355 -0.78 -6.90 -38.57
CA VAL A 355 -2.17 -7.22 -38.26
C VAL A 355 -2.41 -8.68 -38.64
N PRO A 356 -2.80 -9.56 -37.70
CA PRO A 356 -3.20 -10.91 -38.07
C PRO A 356 -4.43 -10.82 -38.99
N PRO A 357 -4.47 -11.56 -40.11
CA PRO A 357 -5.63 -11.52 -40.99
C PRO A 357 -6.86 -12.05 -40.23
N THR A 358 -7.80 -11.16 -39.94
CA THR A 358 -9.12 -11.55 -39.43
C THR A 358 -9.87 -12.29 -40.55
N GLN A 359 -10.25 -13.54 -40.29
CA GLN A 359 -10.94 -14.41 -41.26
C GLN A 359 -12.33 -13.90 -41.72
N ASP A 360 -12.82 -12.77 -41.19
CA ASP A 360 -14.15 -12.20 -41.51
C ASP A 360 -14.11 -10.95 -42.41
N SER A 361 -12.97 -10.62 -43.02
CA SER A 361 -12.83 -9.39 -43.84
C SER A 361 -12.63 -9.72 -45.32
N ALA A 362 -13.53 -10.52 -45.92
CA ALA A 362 -13.56 -10.75 -47.36
C ALA A 362 -14.39 -9.71 -48.14
N ASP A 363 -15.29 -8.95 -47.49
CA ASP A 363 -16.31 -8.14 -48.20
C ASP A 363 -16.49 -6.70 -47.69
N SER A 364 -15.42 -6.01 -47.27
CA SER A 364 -15.51 -4.54 -47.11
C SER A 364 -14.20 -3.85 -47.46
N SER A 365 -14.22 -3.11 -48.57
CA SER A 365 -13.19 -2.17 -49.03
C SER A 365 -13.05 -0.95 -48.11
N GLY A 366 -12.75 -1.20 -46.84
CA GLY A 366 -12.40 -0.21 -45.83
C GLY A 366 -11.24 -0.77 -45.02
N THR A 367 -10.03 -0.64 -45.55
CA THR A 367 -8.79 -1.02 -44.86
C THR A 367 -8.72 -0.24 -43.55
N ALA A 368 -9.03 -0.88 -42.41
CA ALA A 368 -8.72 -0.30 -41.12
C ALA A 368 -7.20 -0.03 -41.11
N PRO A 369 -6.74 1.20 -40.84
CA PRO A 369 -5.32 1.50 -40.84
C PRO A 369 -4.63 0.59 -39.81
N ALA A 370 -3.45 0.07 -40.18
CA ALA A 370 -2.67 -0.77 -39.28
C ALA A 370 -2.48 -0.06 -37.92
N PRO A 371 -2.46 -0.78 -36.78
CA PRO A 371 -2.23 -0.17 -35.49
C PRO A 371 -0.82 0.45 -35.51
N HIS A 372 -0.73 1.74 -35.22
CA HIS A 372 0.53 2.49 -35.16
C HIS A 372 1.09 2.57 -33.75
N SER A 373 0.41 1.99 -32.75
CA SER A 373 0.83 2.08 -31.36
C SER A 373 0.44 0.83 -30.55
N TRP A 374 1.12 0.65 -29.43
CA TRP A 374 0.77 -0.35 -28.43
C TRP A 374 1.02 0.18 -27.03
N LEU A 375 0.25 -0.34 -26.08
CA LEU A 375 0.38 -0.02 -24.66
C LEU A 375 1.15 -1.13 -23.94
N ILE A 376 2.15 -0.73 -23.17
CA ILE A 376 2.90 -1.62 -22.28
C ILE A 376 2.35 -1.44 -20.85
N PRO A 377 1.82 -2.52 -20.25
CA PRO A 377 1.32 -2.54 -18.88
C PRO A 377 2.28 -1.87 -17.89
N GLN A 378 1.75 -0.99 -17.03
CA GLN A 378 2.51 -0.32 -15.96
C GLN A 378 3.74 0.49 -16.41
N TRP A 379 3.93 0.73 -17.71
CA TRP A 379 5.10 1.44 -18.23
C TRP A 379 4.73 2.64 -19.09
N GLY A 380 3.87 2.47 -20.11
CA GLY A 380 3.63 3.54 -21.08
C GLY A 380 3.22 3.09 -22.47
N THR A 381 3.36 3.99 -23.45
CA THR A 381 2.97 3.76 -24.85
C THR A 381 4.14 4.00 -25.79
N VAL A 382 4.22 3.20 -26.84
CA VAL A 382 5.06 3.47 -28.00
C VAL A 382 4.18 3.72 -29.22
N TYR A 383 4.49 4.78 -29.96
CA TYR A 383 3.82 5.17 -31.20
C TYR A 383 4.83 5.21 -32.34
N LEU A 384 4.54 4.50 -33.43
CA LEU A 384 5.33 4.50 -34.65
C LEU A 384 4.81 5.60 -35.58
N LEU A 385 5.64 6.60 -35.82
CA LEU A 385 5.32 7.69 -36.72
C LEU A 385 6.08 7.50 -38.03
N SER A 386 5.33 7.17 -39.09
CA SER A 386 5.88 7.10 -40.43
C SER A 386 6.03 8.51 -40.99
N LEU A 387 7.26 8.89 -41.32
CA LEU A 387 7.62 10.22 -41.81
C LEU A 387 8.35 10.10 -43.15
N PRO A 388 8.15 11.06 -44.07
CA PRO A 388 9.04 11.23 -45.21
C PRO A 388 10.48 11.45 -44.76
N SER A 389 11.45 10.88 -45.50
CA SER A 389 12.87 10.86 -45.13
C SER A 389 13.54 12.23 -44.94
N ASP A 390 12.90 13.32 -45.39
CA ASP A 390 13.43 14.70 -45.37
C ASP A 390 12.81 15.57 -44.26
N THR A 391 12.03 14.98 -43.35
CA THR A 391 11.32 15.73 -42.31
C THR A 391 12.26 16.09 -41.16
N ALA A 392 12.79 17.32 -41.18
CA ALA A 392 13.71 17.79 -40.14
C ALA A 392 13.02 18.18 -38.82
N HIS A 393 11.77 18.63 -38.90
CA HIS A 393 11.03 19.19 -37.78
C HIS A 393 9.59 18.67 -37.75
N LEU A 394 9.10 18.29 -36.57
CA LEU A 394 7.74 17.81 -36.35
C LEU A 394 6.83 18.93 -35.84
N SER A 395 5.86 19.33 -36.66
CA SER A 395 4.85 20.31 -36.28
C SER A 395 3.81 19.73 -35.32
N SER A 396 3.11 20.61 -34.60
CA SER A 396 2.02 20.25 -33.68
C SER A 396 0.91 19.39 -34.34
N GLU A 397 0.55 19.65 -35.60
CA GLU A 397 -0.49 18.85 -36.29
C GLU A 397 -0.04 17.41 -36.55
N ALA A 398 1.25 17.17 -36.79
CA ALA A 398 1.78 15.80 -36.94
C ALA A 398 1.74 15.01 -35.62
N LEU A 399 1.79 15.71 -34.48
CA LEU A 399 1.74 15.13 -33.13
C LEU A 399 0.32 14.89 -32.61
N LYS A 400 -0.71 15.37 -33.32
CA LYS A 400 -2.11 15.23 -32.93
C LYS A 400 -2.53 13.77 -32.74
N GLN A 401 -2.31 12.90 -33.73
CA GLN A 401 -2.69 11.49 -33.62
C GLN A 401 -1.91 10.74 -32.52
N PRO A 402 -0.57 10.91 -32.39
CA PRO A 402 0.17 10.39 -31.24
C PRO A 402 -0.39 10.83 -29.90
N LEU A 403 -0.67 12.13 -29.70
CA LEU A 403 -1.14 12.66 -28.42
C LEU A 403 -2.57 12.21 -28.07
N LEU A 404 -3.47 12.11 -29.05
CA LEU A 404 -4.81 11.55 -28.82
C LEU A 404 -4.73 10.07 -28.41
N THR A 405 -3.83 9.32 -29.04
CA THR A 405 -3.56 7.93 -28.70
C THR A 405 -2.98 7.81 -27.28
N PHE A 406 -1.98 8.64 -26.94
CA PHE A 406 -1.40 8.71 -25.60
C PHE A 406 -2.42 9.07 -24.54
N THR A 407 -3.36 9.97 -24.84
CA THR A 407 -4.46 10.32 -23.95
C THR A 407 -5.37 9.12 -23.68
N SER A 408 -5.77 8.38 -24.72
CA SER A 408 -6.58 7.17 -24.55
C SER A 408 -5.87 6.10 -23.71
N HIS A 409 -4.57 5.93 -23.93
CA HIS A 409 -3.74 4.99 -23.18
C HIS A 409 -3.48 5.44 -21.75
N LEU A 410 -3.34 6.75 -21.50
CA LEU A 410 -3.24 7.31 -20.15
C LEU A 410 -4.50 7.00 -19.34
N LEU A 411 -5.68 7.19 -19.94
CA LEU A 411 -6.96 6.82 -19.31
C LEU A 411 -7.02 5.32 -19.02
N SER A 412 -6.51 4.48 -19.92
CA SER A 412 -6.42 3.03 -19.70
C SER A 412 -5.46 2.66 -18.56
N LEU A 413 -4.26 3.26 -18.52
CA LEU A 413 -3.22 3.02 -17.50
C LEU A 413 -3.65 3.52 -16.12
N THR A 414 -4.33 4.66 -16.05
CA THR A 414 -4.89 5.18 -14.79
C THR A 414 -6.14 4.41 -14.33
N GLY A 415 -6.60 3.43 -15.11
CA GLY A 415 -7.71 2.54 -14.76
C GLY A 415 -9.08 3.17 -14.93
N MET A 416 -9.20 4.20 -15.78
CA MET A 416 -10.48 4.87 -16.05
C MET A 416 -11.55 3.86 -16.48
N PRO A 417 -12.78 3.93 -15.92
CA PRO A 417 -13.88 3.08 -16.36
C PRO A 417 -14.23 3.36 -17.83
N GLN A 418 -14.88 2.44 -18.53
CA GLN A 418 -15.21 2.61 -19.96
C GLN A 418 -16.63 3.11 -20.19
N SER A 419 -17.52 2.94 -19.20
CA SER A 419 -18.96 3.23 -19.33
C SER A 419 -19.33 4.64 -18.85
N GLY A 420 -20.26 5.28 -19.54
CA GLY A 420 -20.86 6.57 -19.14
C GLY A 420 -20.14 7.82 -19.66
N SER A 421 -20.67 8.99 -19.28
CA SER A 421 -20.09 10.29 -19.64
C SER A 421 -18.77 10.54 -18.90
N LEU A 422 -17.93 11.43 -19.43
CA LEU A 422 -16.62 11.74 -18.84
C LEU A 422 -16.72 12.18 -17.36
N PRO A 423 -17.64 13.07 -16.95
CA PRO A 423 -17.84 13.40 -15.53
C PRO A 423 -18.22 12.20 -14.67
N LEU A 424 -19.11 11.33 -15.17
CA LEU A 424 -19.54 10.13 -14.45
C LEU A 424 -18.35 9.18 -14.25
N ARG A 425 -17.58 8.94 -15.31
CA ARG A 425 -16.36 8.12 -15.27
C ARG A 425 -15.36 8.65 -14.25
N LEU A 426 -15.16 9.97 -14.17
CA LEU A 426 -14.24 10.59 -13.21
C LEU A 426 -14.70 10.37 -11.78
N SER A 427 -16.00 10.56 -11.52
CA SER A 427 -16.59 10.32 -10.21
C SER A 427 -16.43 8.86 -9.78
N THR A 428 -16.66 7.91 -10.70
CA THR A 428 -16.44 6.48 -10.48
C THR A 428 -14.97 6.18 -10.19
N LEU A 429 -14.04 6.75 -10.96
CA LEU A 429 -12.60 6.59 -10.70
C LEU A 429 -12.24 7.11 -9.30
N ALA A 430 -12.72 8.30 -8.91
CA ALA A 430 -12.46 8.87 -7.59
C ALA A 430 -12.97 7.96 -6.46
N ARG A 431 -14.15 7.35 -6.61
CA ARG A 431 -14.70 6.40 -5.63
C ARG A 431 -13.88 5.11 -5.53
N ILE A 432 -13.51 4.52 -6.68
CA ILE A 432 -12.64 3.34 -6.72
C ILE A 432 -11.30 3.64 -6.05
N ARG A 433 -10.70 4.80 -6.31
CA ARG A 433 -9.42 5.22 -5.69
C ARG A 433 -9.57 5.48 -4.18
N SER A 434 -10.68 6.06 -3.75
CA SER A 434 -10.98 6.24 -2.32
C SER A 434 -11.03 4.91 -1.60
N ALA A 435 -11.70 3.91 -2.20
CA ALA A 435 -11.79 2.55 -1.68
C ALA A 435 -10.42 1.88 -1.57
N ASP A 436 -9.64 1.90 -2.66
CA ASP A 436 -8.30 1.31 -2.76
C ASP A 436 -7.36 1.91 -1.70
N LEU A 437 -7.32 3.24 -1.56
CA LEU A 437 -6.48 3.91 -0.58
C LEU A 437 -6.90 3.64 0.86
N LEU A 438 -8.20 3.62 1.15
CA LEU A 438 -8.73 3.30 2.48
C LEU A 438 -8.31 1.88 2.91
N LEU A 439 -8.44 0.90 2.01
CA LEU A 439 -8.05 -0.48 2.25
C LEU A 439 -6.52 -0.62 2.42
N ARG A 440 -5.74 0.05 1.58
CA ARG A 440 -4.27 0.06 1.69
C ARG A 440 -3.79 0.67 3.00
N ALA A 441 -4.26 1.86 3.35
CA ALA A 441 -3.90 2.52 4.60
C ALA A 441 -4.25 1.65 5.83
N SER A 442 -5.43 1.01 5.82
CA SER A 442 -5.86 0.08 6.87
C SER A 442 -4.95 -1.15 6.96
N SER A 443 -4.57 -1.72 5.82
CA SER A 443 -3.64 -2.86 5.73
C SER A 443 -2.23 -2.50 6.20
N THR A 444 -1.71 -1.32 5.82
CA THR A 444 -0.42 -0.80 6.29
C THR A 444 -0.42 -0.59 7.81
N LEU A 445 -1.49 -0.02 8.38
CA LEU A 445 -1.66 0.06 9.85
C LEU A 445 -1.67 -1.31 10.52
N GLY A 446 -2.40 -2.28 9.97
CA GLY A 446 -2.40 -3.64 10.50
C GLY A 446 -1.03 -4.29 10.47
N SER A 447 -0.27 -4.07 9.38
CA SER A 447 1.10 -4.55 9.23
C SER A 447 2.03 -3.91 10.25
N LEU A 448 1.89 -2.60 10.50
CA LEU A 448 2.62 -1.88 11.56
C LEU A 448 2.28 -2.43 12.95
N ALA A 449 1.01 -2.71 13.24
CA ALA A 449 0.60 -3.29 14.53
C ALA A 449 1.20 -4.68 14.75
N ARG A 450 1.17 -5.55 13.73
CA ARG A 450 1.78 -6.88 13.77
C ARG A 450 3.30 -6.80 13.94
N LEU A 451 3.97 -5.86 13.26
CA LEU A 451 5.40 -5.61 13.42
C LEU A 451 5.74 -5.19 14.85
N ALA A 452 4.98 -4.25 15.42
CA ALA A 452 5.17 -3.77 16.79
C ALA A 452 4.97 -4.88 17.83
N LEU A 453 4.05 -5.82 17.58
CA LEU A 453 3.83 -7.00 18.43
C LEU A 453 4.95 -8.04 18.29
N ALA A 454 5.39 -8.31 17.07
CA ALA A 454 6.39 -9.34 16.79
C ALA A 454 7.80 -8.94 17.27
N LEU A 455 8.12 -7.65 17.29
CA LEU A 455 9.44 -7.12 17.62
C LEU A 455 9.37 -6.17 18.82
N PRO A 456 9.32 -6.68 20.06
CA PRO A 456 9.18 -5.84 21.25
C PRO A 456 10.38 -4.94 21.53
N SER A 457 11.55 -5.26 20.94
CA SER A 457 12.81 -4.52 21.08
C SER A 457 12.99 -3.39 20.04
N ILE A 458 12.03 -3.16 19.14
CA ILE A 458 12.10 -2.05 18.18
C ILE A 458 11.79 -0.70 18.86
N SER A 459 12.50 0.35 18.47
CA SER A 459 12.15 1.71 18.86
C SER A 459 10.92 2.19 18.10
N ILE A 460 9.96 2.75 18.80
CA ILE A 460 8.79 3.42 18.20
C ILE A 460 8.86 4.90 18.58
N PRO A 461 9.27 5.79 17.66
CA PRO A 461 9.36 7.22 17.92
C PRO A 461 7.95 7.86 18.00
N SER A 462 7.87 9.06 18.58
CA SER A 462 6.61 9.81 18.65
C SER A 462 6.06 10.18 17.27
N SER A 463 6.92 10.39 16.27
CA SER A 463 6.52 10.68 14.88
C SER A 463 5.66 9.56 14.26
N VAL A 464 5.89 8.31 14.67
CA VAL A 464 5.11 7.13 14.26
C VAL A 464 3.76 7.12 14.98
N ALA A 465 3.72 7.39 16.29
CA ALA A 465 2.46 7.51 17.03
C ALA A 465 1.59 8.64 16.49
N ASP A 466 2.18 9.79 16.17
CA ASP A 466 1.51 10.91 15.53
C ASP A 466 0.97 10.53 14.15
N GLY A 467 1.78 9.83 13.34
CA GLY A 467 1.36 9.30 12.04
C GLY A 467 0.17 8.35 12.14
N VAL A 468 0.24 7.36 13.05
CA VAL A 468 -0.87 6.42 13.32
C VAL A 468 -2.14 7.15 13.75
N SER A 469 -2.04 8.12 14.65
CA SER A 469 -3.20 8.90 15.12
C SER A 469 -3.87 9.68 13.98
N LYS A 470 -3.08 10.33 13.12
CA LYS A 470 -3.56 11.06 11.95
C LYS A 470 -4.16 10.13 10.91
N THR A 471 -3.53 8.99 10.64
CA THR A 471 -4.07 7.98 9.73
C THR A 471 -5.44 7.52 10.21
N MET A 472 -5.59 7.19 11.49
CA MET A 472 -6.88 6.73 12.03
C MET A 472 -7.95 7.81 11.99
N ALA A 473 -7.60 9.07 12.27
CA ALA A 473 -8.52 10.19 12.16
C ALA A 473 -9.01 10.38 10.71
N HIS A 474 -8.09 10.37 9.74
CA HIS A 474 -8.43 10.50 8.33
C HIS A 474 -9.13 9.26 7.75
N LEU A 475 -8.85 8.05 8.25
CA LEU A 475 -9.58 6.84 7.89
C LEU A 475 -11.05 6.90 8.34
N ARG A 476 -11.34 7.41 9.54
CA ARG A 476 -12.71 7.65 10.01
C ARG A 476 -13.45 8.62 9.08
N LEU A 477 -12.84 9.77 8.82
CA LEU A 477 -13.42 10.79 7.93
C LEU A 477 -13.61 10.25 6.50
N ALA A 478 -12.65 9.51 5.95
CA ALA A 478 -12.74 8.89 4.63
C ALA A 478 -13.86 7.83 4.57
N CYS A 479 -14.07 7.08 5.65
CA CYS A 479 -15.17 6.10 5.75
C CYS A 479 -16.55 6.78 5.77
N GLU A 480 -16.69 7.89 6.51
CA GLU A 480 -17.95 8.64 6.61
C GLU A 480 -18.30 9.39 5.32
N THR A 481 -17.28 9.89 4.61
CA THR A 481 -17.44 10.65 3.36
C THR A 481 -17.24 9.79 2.10
N LEU A 482 -17.32 8.47 2.24
CA LEU A 482 -17.10 7.53 1.16
C LEU A 482 -18.19 7.68 0.08
N GLY A 483 -17.79 7.97 -1.17
CA GLY A 483 -18.70 8.27 -2.27
C GLY A 483 -18.72 9.75 -2.68
N ARG A 484 -18.22 10.64 -1.81
CA ARG A 484 -18.02 12.07 -2.10
C ARG A 484 -16.56 12.36 -2.50
N PRO A 485 -16.28 13.47 -3.19
CA PRO A 485 -14.92 13.85 -3.55
C PRO A 485 -14.00 14.07 -2.32
N GLU A 486 -14.56 14.49 -1.19
CA GLU A 486 -13.84 14.69 0.08
C GLU A 486 -13.24 13.38 0.62
N GLY A 487 -13.92 12.25 0.41
CA GLY A 487 -13.45 10.93 0.84
C GLY A 487 -12.10 10.56 0.22
N LEU A 488 -11.87 10.95 -1.04
CA LEU A 488 -10.58 10.73 -1.70
C LEU A 488 -9.47 11.55 -1.04
N ALA A 489 -9.74 12.80 -0.67
CA ALA A 489 -8.76 13.67 -0.04
C ALA A 489 -8.32 13.11 1.33
N HIS A 490 -9.27 12.67 2.16
CA HIS A 490 -8.95 12.05 3.43
C HIS A 490 -8.24 10.70 3.27
N ALA A 491 -8.67 9.85 2.32
CA ALA A 491 -8.02 8.57 2.07
C ALA A 491 -6.55 8.72 1.63
N ARG A 492 -6.23 9.74 0.82
CA ARG A 492 -4.84 10.08 0.44
C ARG A 492 -3.97 10.44 1.64
N VAL A 493 -4.48 11.31 2.52
CA VAL A 493 -3.71 11.73 3.70
C VAL A 493 -3.51 10.55 4.64
N ALA A 494 -4.53 9.70 4.81
CA ALA A 494 -4.43 8.49 5.61
C ALA A 494 -3.33 7.55 5.09
N GLU A 495 -3.32 7.27 3.78
CA GLU A 495 -2.31 6.39 3.16
C GLU A 495 -0.91 6.98 3.26
N ALA A 496 -0.74 8.26 2.96
CA ALA A 496 0.56 8.94 3.05
C ALA A 496 1.13 8.94 4.49
N GLU A 497 0.30 9.22 5.49
CA GLU A 497 0.73 9.19 6.91
C GLU A 497 0.97 7.76 7.41
N ALA A 498 0.23 6.77 6.90
CA ALA A 498 0.41 5.35 7.24
C ALA A 498 1.74 4.83 6.69
N GLU A 499 2.04 5.10 5.43
CA GLU A 499 3.29 4.75 4.76
C GLU A 499 4.48 5.48 5.41
N ARG A 500 4.33 6.78 5.71
CA ARG A 500 5.35 7.55 6.44
C ARG A 500 5.64 6.94 7.81
N ALA A 501 4.61 6.56 8.56
CA ALA A 501 4.77 5.92 9.86
C ALA A 501 5.41 4.53 9.73
N PHE A 502 5.02 3.72 8.74
CA PHE A 502 5.56 2.37 8.53
C PHE A 502 7.03 2.39 8.10
N PHE A 503 7.41 3.32 7.22
CA PHE A 503 8.76 3.46 6.67
C PHE A 503 9.64 4.48 7.40
N GLU A 504 9.28 4.86 8.64
CA GLU A 504 10.08 5.79 9.43
C GLU A 504 11.51 5.25 9.63
N LYS A 505 12.51 6.01 9.16
CA LYS A 505 13.92 5.60 9.09
C LYS A 505 14.50 5.12 10.43
N SER A 506 14.05 5.70 11.54
CA SER A 506 14.54 5.35 12.88
C SER A 506 14.09 3.97 13.36
N MET A 507 12.96 3.44 12.87
CA MET A 507 12.50 2.10 13.26
C MET A 507 13.39 1.00 12.66
N VAL A 508 13.83 1.18 11.41
CA VAL A 508 14.69 0.21 10.71
C VAL A 508 16.13 0.24 11.23
N GLY A 509 16.63 1.42 11.61
CA GLY A 509 18.03 1.59 12.02
C GLY A 509 18.40 1.00 13.39
N GLN A 510 17.43 0.68 14.25
CA GLN A 510 17.68 0.24 15.64
C GLN A 510 17.50 -1.26 15.88
N LEU A 511 17.26 -2.04 14.83
CA LEU A 511 17.01 -3.49 14.91
C LEU A 511 18.18 -4.32 15.47
N TYR A 512 19.36 -3.71 15.67
CA TYR A 512 20.62 -4.46 15.77
C TYR A 512 21.13 -4.74 17.19
N PHE A 513 20.39 -4.44 18.26
CA PHE A 513 20.87 -4.71 19.63
C PHE A 513 19.94 -5.59 20.45
N PRO A 514 19.97 -6.93 20.24
CA PRO A 514 19.41 -7.89 21.18
C PRO A 514 19.88 -7.60 22.61
N ASP A 515 19.01 -7.85 23.59
CA ASP A 515 19.35 -7.59 25.01
C ASP A 515 20.56 -8.41 25.48
N GLU A 516 20.82 -9.55 24.83
CA GLU A 516 22.01 -10.39 25.01
C GLU A 516 23.31 -9.62 24.75
N HIS A 517 23.34 -8.79 23.70
CA HIS A 517 24.50 -7.97 23.36
C HIS A 517 24.67 -6.81 24.36
N LYS A 518 23.58 -6.26 24.92
CA LYS A 518 23.68 -5.28 26.00
C LYS A 518 24.38 -5.90 27.21
N ILE A 519 23.96 -7.09 27.62
CA ILE A 519 24.56 -7.79 28.77
C ILE A 519 26.03 -8.13 28.49
N ALA A 520 26.36 -8.61 27.29
CA ALA A 520 27.73 -8.95 26.91
C ALA A 520 28.70 -7.76 26.97
N VAL A 521 28.24 -6.55 26.66
CA VAL A 521 29.04 -5.32 26.76
C VAL A 521 29.21 -4.86 28.21
N TYR A 522 28.19 -5.02 29.06
CA TYR A 522 28.25 -4.59 30.47
C TYR A 522 28.94 -5.60 31.40
N LEU A 523 28.94 -6.89 31.08
CA LEU A 523 29.49 -7.94 31.93
C LEU A 523 30.98 -7.76 32.27
N PRO A 524 31.89 -7.38 31.34
CA PRO A 524 33.29 -7.15 31.66
C PRO A 524 33.51 -5.92 32.57
N LEU A 525 32.65 -4.90 32.46
CA LEU A 525 32.75 -3.67 33.25
C LEU A 525 32.22 -3.87 34.68
N LEU A 526 31.08 -4.56 34.82
CA LEU A 526 30.40 -4.74 36.10
C LEU A 526 30.84 -6.00 36.85
N GLY A 527 31.30 -7.04 36.15
CA GLY A 527 31.69 -8.34 36.73
C GLY A 527 32.72 -8.24 37.87
N PRO A 528 33.86 -7.53 37.69
CA PRO A 528 34.88 -7.38 38.73
C PRO A 528 34.37 -6.68 40.00
N VAL A 529 33.38 -5.79 39.88
CA VAL A 529 32.78 -5.06 41.00
C VAL A 529 31.64 -5.86 41.64
N ALA A 530 30.83 -6.56 40.84
CA ALA A 530 29.69 -7.33 41.28
C ALA A 530 30.09 -8.59 42.05
N VAL A 531 31.13 -9.31 41.61
CA VAL A 531 31.56 -10.58 42.24
C VAL A 531 31.93 -10.40 43.72
N PRO A 532 32.80 -9.44 44.12
CA PRO A 532 33.11 -9.21 45.53
C PRO A 532 31.91 -8.72 46.35
N LEU A 533 31.02 -7.90 45.77
CA LEU A 533 29.82 -7.37 46.46
C LEU A 533 28.81 -8.48 46.76
N VAL A 534 28.57 -9.39 45.81
CA VAL A 534 27.69 -10.55 45.98
C VAL A 534 28.29 -11.53 46.98
N MET A 535 29.59 -11.83 46.87
CA MET A 535 30.28 -12.70 47.81
C MET A 535 30.26 -12.13 49.24
N GLY A 536 30.42 -10.81 49.37
CA GLY A 536 30.30 -10.06 50.62
C GLY A 536 28.90 -10.15 51.23
N LEU A 537 27.86 -9.97 50.42
CA LEU A 537 26.46 -10.09 50.85
C LEU A 537 26.11 -11.52 51.31
N LEU A 538 26.51 -12.53 50.53
CA LEU A 538 26.26 -13.94 50.86
C LEU A 538 26.94 -14.35 52.16
N ASN A 539 28.16 -13.89 52.40
CA ASN A 539 28.88 -14.18 53.63
C ASN A 539 28.25 -13.48 54.85
N GLU A 540 27.80 -12.23 54.71
CA GLU A 540 27.08 -11.55 55.80
C GLU A 540 25.71 -12.18 56.08
N LEU A 541 24.97 -12.61 55.04
CA LEU A 541 23.71 -13.36 55.18
C LEU A 541 23.91 -14.70 55.91
N LYS A 542 24.97 -15.45 55.57
CA LYS A 542 25.33 -16.69 56.27
C LYS A 542 25.71 -16.41 57.73
N ALA A 543 26.52 -15.38 57.98
CA ALA A 543 26.92 -14.99 59.33
C ALA A 543 25.71 -14.55 60.17
N TRP A 544 24.79 -13.77 59.58
CA TRP A 544 23.56 -13.34 60.24
C TRP A 544 22.61 -14.50 60.55
N ARG A 545 22.45 -15.46 59.62
CA ARG A 545 21.67 -16.69 59.88
C ARG A 545 22.29 -17.53 61.00
N LYS A 546 23.62 -17.65 61.04
CA LYS A 546 24.33 -18.37 62.10
C LYS A 546 24.11 -17.70 63.46
N ARG A 547 24.29 -16.37 63.55
CA ARG A 547 24.00 -15.58 64.76
C ARG A 547 22.55 -15.71 65.23
N ARG A 548 21.58 -15.75 64.29
CA ARG A 548 20.17 -15.98 64.63
C ARG A 548 19.89 -17.38 65.18
N ARG A 549 20.56 -18.42 64.65
CA ARG A 549 20.44 -19.80 65.16
C ARG A 549 21.05 -19.91 66.56
N GLU A 550 22.25 -19.37 66.76
CA GLU A 550 22.90 -19.33 68.08
C GLU A 550 22.08 -18.54 69.11
N ALA A 551 21.51 -17.39 68.71
CA ALA A 551 20.61 -16.62 69.58
C ALA A 551 19.31 -17.38 69.90
N ALA A 552 18.79 -18.18 68.97
CA ALA A 552 17.62 -19.03 69.19
C ALA A 552 17.93 -20.22 70.11
N GLU A 553 19.11 -20.83 69.98
CA GLU A 553 19.59 -21.92 70.85
C GLU A 553 19.85 -21.42 72.28
N VAL A 554 20.46 -20.25 72.44
CA VAL A 554 20.65 -19.61 73.76
C VAL A 554 19.32 -19.22 74.40
N ALA A 555 18.34 -18.77 73.61
CA ALA A 555 16.99 -18.48 74.10
C ALA A 555 16.20 -19.76 74.48
N GLN A 556 16.50 -20.90 73.85
CA GLN A 556 15.95 -22.20 74.22
C GLN A 556 16.63 -22.81 75.45
N GLY A 557 17.94 -22.59 75.63
CA GLY A 557 18.68 -22.96 76.85
C GLY A 557 18.17 -22.22 78.09
N LYS A 558 17.94 -20.91 77.99
CA LYS A 558 17.36 -20.09 79.06
C LYS A 558 15.89 -20.37 79.41
N LYS A 559 15.18 -21.18 78.61
CA LYS A 559 13.81 -21.65 78.90
C LYS A 559 13.79 -23.06 79.51
N LYS A 560 14.93 -23.73 79.59
CA LYS A 560 15.10 -25.09 80.15
C LYS A 560 15.81 -25.11 81.51
N GLU A 561 16.42 -24.01 81.92
CA GLU A 561 16.60 -23.64 83.34
C GLU A 561 15.34 -22.92 83.82
#